data_AF-A0A0Q6Y8F2-F1
#
_entry.id   AF-A0A0Q6Y8F2-F1
#
_cell.length_a   1.000
_cell.length_b   1.000
_cell.length_c   1.000
_cell.angle_alpha   90.00
_cell.angle_beta   90.00
_cell.angle_gamma   90.00
#
_symmetry.space_group_name_H-M   'P 1'
#
loop_
_entity.id
_entity.type
_entity.pdbx_description
1 polymer ?
#
loop_
_entity_poly.entity_id
_entity_poly.type
_entity_poly.pdbx_seq_one_letter_code
_entity_poly.pdbx_strand_id
1 'polypeptide(L)'
;MSELVPGGNLPLPEGAVTVRVAGPFDVSALVTDDHGKVGGDADFVFYNQPSAPGARLSGDSLTIDPRRLRAGASRVTVVVSPADPGTPLGRLPAPVLQVTGAGGRPLARFAPPRPRQETVLLLAEIYRRGDGWKLRALGQGYADGLAGLARDFGVDVMDDTPTTAAPSVPLTVSGARPAAGPALRTPSGSSPAHPPPPTRPAPLPRAPAPAASTDLAAFLTLVNSARSTTGSSPVMLDPRLTDAARAHASAMASADRLGVEGPDGVSVFQRLTATGYAYLTVGEHLVSGPRDPSEFVEYCLRTEQPRRTLHDQAFSHVGLAHAANGRSGDVYWTALWAGPLTPAALTRTADEVVGLTNRERARAGLPPLGVDPLLARAAQAYSTDMAVRAFYSHTSPEGTQPWDRAAAAGSTRRSIGENIACGQRSAAEVVEGWMNSPGHRANILKPGFTHIGIGFAGGGPAGTYWTQLFGA
;
A
#
# COMPACT_ATOMS: atom_id res chain seq x y z
N MET A 1 -19.97 23.52 -20.36
CA MET A 1 -18.92 22.54 -20.68
C MET A 1 -18.23 22.97 -21.97
N SER A 2 -16.95 23.29 -21.91
CA SER A 2 -16.11 23.56 -23.08
C SER A 2 -15.44 22.27 -23.54
N GLU A 3 -15.49 21.98 -24.84
CA GLU A 3 -14.68 20.92 -25.42
C GLU A 3 -13.27 21.46 -25.70
N LEU A 4 -12.24 20.77 -25.21
CA LEU A 4 -10.85 21.14 -25.39
C LEU A 4 -10.17 20.27 -26.45
N VAL A 5 -9.17 20.86 -27.11
CA VAL A 5 -8.22 20.19 -28.00
C VAL A 5 -6.83 20.14 -27.33
N PRO A 6 -5.88 19.32 -27.79
CA PRO A 6 -4.50 19.33 -27.28
C PRO A 6 -3.90 20.75 -27.29
N GLY A 7 -3.26 21.15 -26.19
CA GLY A 7 -2.77 22.52 -25.98
C GLY A 7 -3.85 23.56 -25.62
N GLY A 8 -5.13 23.20 -25.63
CA GLY A 8 -6.24 24.08 -25.26
C GLY A 8 -6.23 24.45 -23.77
N ASN A 9 -6.51 25.72 -23.44
CA ASN A 9 -6.47 26.24 -22.07
C ASN A 9 -7.84 26.80 -21.64
N LEU A 10 -8.23 26.58 -20.39
CA LEU A 10 -9.47 27.08 -19.79
C LEU A 10 -9.19 27.68 -18.39
N PRO A 11 -9.60 28.93 -18.09
CA PRO A 11 -9.60 29.45 -16.72
C PRO A 11 -10.52 28.64 -15.82
N LEU A 12 -10.04 28.24 -14.64
CA LEU A 12 -10.87 27.55 -13.65
C LEU A 12 -11.60 28.55 -12.75
N PRO A 13 -12.81 28.21 -12.26
CA PRO A 13 -13.44 28.96 -11.19
C PRO A 13 -12.67 28.78 -9.87
N GLU A 14 -12.92 29.65 -8.91
CA GLU A 14 -12.39 29.44 -7.55
C GLU A 14 -13.04 28.26 -6.83
N GLY A 15 -12.27 27.65 -5.93
CA GLY A 15 -12.67 26.47 -5.16
C GLY A 15 -12.22 25.15 -5.79
N ALA A 16 -12.76 24.05 -5.29
CA ALA A 16 -12.40 22.72 -5.75
C ALA A 16 -12.99 22.37 -7.13
N VAL A 17 -12.23 21.60 -7.90
CA VAL A 17 -12.62 20.99 -9.17
C VAL A 17 -12.41 19.47 -9.10
N THR A 18 -13.24 18.71 -9.81
CA THR A 18 -13.07 17.26 -9.93
C THR A 18 -12.79 16.89 -11.38
N VAL A 19 -11.67 16.19 -11.58
CA VAL A 19 -11.24 15.61 -12.85
C VAL A 19 -11.59 14.13 -12.84
N ARG A 20 -12.38 13.66 -13.79
CA ARG A 20 -12.82 12.27 -13.90
C ARG A 20 -12.37 11.65 -15.23
N VAL A 21 -11.88 10.42 -15.19
CA VAL A 21 -11.47 9.66 -16.39
C VAL A 21 -12.03 8.24 -16.31
N ALA A 22 -13.28 8.06 -16.73
CA ALA A 22 -13.94 6.76 -16.69
C ALA A 22 -13.37 5.78 -17.73
N GLY A 23 -13.14 4.53 -17.32
CA GLY A 23 -12.69 3.44 -18.18
C GLY A 23 -11.71 2.49 -17.47
N PRO A 24 -11.01 1.62 -18.22
CA PRO A 24 -9.99 0.70 -17.69
C PRO A 24 -8.64 1.40 -17.47
N PHE A 25 -8.66 2.53 -16.75
CA PHE A 25 -7.49 3.38 -16.52
C PHE A 25 -7.31 3.66 -15.02
N ASP A 26 -6.07 3.62 -14.57
CA ASP A 26 -5.71 4.22 -13.28
C ASP A 26 -5.45 5.71 -13.47
N VAL A 27 -6.03 6.53 -12.60
CA VAL A 27 -5.82 7.98 -12.57
C VAL A 27 -4.78 8.29 -11.49
N SER A 28 -3.76 9.05 -11.86
CA SER A 28 -2.72 9.56 -10.95
C SER A 28 -2.50 11.06 -11.15
N ALA A 29 -1.85 11.71 -10.19
CA ALA A 29 -1.41 13.08 -10.31
C ALA A 29 -0.11 13.39 -9.58
N LEU A 30 0.56 14.45 -10.05
CA LEU A 30 1.81 14.98 -9.54
C LEU A 30 1.58 16.45 -9.14
N VAL A 31 1.73 16.79 -7.86
CA VAL A 31 1.72 18.19 -7.39
C VAL A 31 3.13 18.76 -7.49
N THR A 32 3.34 19.83 -8.27
CA THR A 32 4.67 20.40 -8.48
C THR A 32 4.74 21.92 -8.37
N ASP A 33 5.96 22.42 -8.19
CA ASP A 33 6.29 23.84 -8.10
C ASP A 33 6.50 24.52 -9.47
N ASP A 34 6.95 25.78 -9.44
CA ASP A 34 7.24 26.57 -10.65
C ASP A 34 8.42 26.04 -11.47
N HIS A 35 9.32 25.26 -10.87
CA HIS A 35 10.39 24.52 -11.57
C HIS A 35 9.89 23.20 -12.17
N GLY A 36 8.62 22.85 -11.94
CA GLY A 36 8.01 21.60 -12.36
C GLY A 36 8.40 20.42 -11.48
N LYS A 37 8.89 20.65 -10.26
CA LYS A 37 9.42 19.62 -9.35
C LYS A 37 8.49 19.28 -8.20
N VAL A 38 8.46 18.00 -7.85
CA VAL A 38 7.82 17.47 -6.63
C VAL A 38 8.67 17.82 -5.40
N GLY A 39 8.03 18.02 -4.26
CA GLY A 39 8.67 18.23 -2.96
C GLY A 39 8.95 16.93 -2.19
N GLY A 40 8.67 15.77 -2.80
CA GLY A 40 8.80 14.43 -2.23
C GLY A 40 7.55 13.57 -2.50
N ASP A 41 7.58 12.31 -2.05
CA ASP A 41 6.51 11.31 -2.27
C ASP A 41 5.10 11.81 -1.90
N ALA A 42 4.98 12.68 -0.89
CA ALA A 42 3.70 13.23 -0.42
C ALA A 42 2.95 14.11 -1.46
N ASP A 43 3.61 14.52 -2.56
CA ASP A 43 2.98 15.24 -3.68
C ASP A 43 2.35 14.31 -4.73
N PHE A 44 2.56 13.00 -4.63
CA PHE A 44 1.99 12.03 -5.55
C PHE A 44 0.57 11.67 -5.11
N VAL A 45 -0.33 11.54 -6.08
CA VAL A 45 -1.66 10.97 -5.86
C VAL A 45 -1.86 9.81 -6.83
N PHE A 46 -2.17 8.62 -6.32
CA PHE A 46 -2.43 7.41 -7.11
C PHE A 46 -3.31 6.46 -6.29
N TYR A 47 -3.72 5.31 -6.84
CA TYR A 47 -4.69 4.41 -6.20
C TYR A 47 -4.32 4.03 -4.74
N ASN A 48 -3.02 3.88 -4.45
CA ASN A 48 -2.52 3.51 -3.12
C ASN A 48 -2.07 4.70 -2.25
N GLN A 49 -1.82 5.88 -2.84
CA GLN A 49 -1.73 7.14 -2.10
C GLN A 49 -2.86 8.08 -2.56
N PRO A 50 -4.12 7.83 -2.16
CA PRO A 50 -5.29 8.53 -2.72
C PRO A 50 -5.44 9.98 -2.20
N SER A 51 -4.46 10.55 -1.51
CA SER A 51 -4.47 11.96 -1.13
C SER A 51 -3.09 12.58 -0.88
N ALA A 52 -2.91 13.78 -1.43
CA ALA A 52 -1.85 14.73 -1.12
C ALA A 52 -2.47 16.02 -0.54
N PRO A 53 -1.70 16.98 0.00
CA PRO A 53 -2.23 18.30 0.35
C PRO A 53 -2.94 18.92 -0.86
N GLY A 54 -4.25 19.19 -0.73
CA GLY A 54 -5.07 19.80 -1.77
C GLY A 54 -5.50 18.90 -2.94
N ALA A 55 -5.17 17.60 -2.94
CA ALA A 55 -5.62 16.67 -3.98
C ALA A 55 -6.05 15.32 -3.38
N ARG A 56 -7.18 14.77 -3.85
CA ARG A 56 -7.72 13.48 -3.40
C ARG A 56 -8.34 12.69 -4.54
N LEU A 57 -7.87 11.46 -4.73
CA LEU A 57 -8.44 10.47 -5.63
C LEU A 57 -9.56 9.68 -4.93
N SER A 58 -10.57 9.29 -5.69
CA SER A 58 -11.65 8.40 -5.26
C SER A 58 -12.19 7.66 -6.48
N GLY A 59 -11.80 6.40 -6.66
CA GLY A 59 -12.07 5.66 -7.90
C GLY A 59 -11.50 6.38 -9.13
N ASP A 60 -12.34 6.57 -10.15
CA ASP A 60 -11.97 7.23 -11.42
C ASP A 60 -11.91 8.78 -11.35
N SER A 61 -12.06 9.35 -10.15
CA SER A 61 -12.33 10.78 -9.92
C SER A 61 -11.34 11.42 -8.95
N LEU A 62 -10.54 12.34 -9.46
CA LEU A 62 -9.53 13.13 -8.75
C LEU A 62 -10.07 14.54 -8.43
N THR A 63 -10.31 14.84 -7.16
CA THR A 63 -10.71 16.18 -6.70
C THR A 63 -9.48 16.99 -6.28
N ILE A 64 -9.36 18.21 -6.78
CA ILE A 64 -8.25 19.14 -6.53
C ILE A 64 -8.83 20.45 -5.98
N ASP A 65 -8.36 20.89 -4.82
CA ASP A 65 -8.61 22.21 -4.23
C ASP A 65 -7.31 23.02 -4.27
N PRO A 66 -7.14 23.93 -5.25
CA PRO A 66 -5.90 24.67 -5.43
C PRO A 66 -5.53 25.59 -4.25
N ARG A 67 -6.48 25.90 -3.34
CA ARG A 67 -6.22 26.67 -2.13
C ARG A 67 -5.62 25.84 -0.98
N ARG A 68 -5.66 24.50 -1.09
CA ARG A 68 -5.18 23.55 -0.07
C ARG A 68 -3.95 22.76 -0.49
N LEU A 69 -3.41 23.03 -1.68
CA LEU A 69 -2.10 22.54 -2.11
C LEU A 69 -1.01 23.03 -1.14
N ARG A 70 0.13 22.32 -1.09
CA ARG A 70 1.26 22.73 -0.25
C ARG A 70 1.81 24.11 -0.64
N ALA A 71 2.54 24.73 0.28
CA ALA A 71 3.33 25.91 -0.04
C ALA A 71 4.29 25.63 -1.22
N GLY A 72 4.43 26.61 -2.12
CA GLY A 72 5.25 26.51 -3.32
C GLY A 72 4.68 25.65 -4.46
N ALA A 73 3.56 24.95 -4.29
CA ALA A 73 2.92 24.26 -5.41
C ALA A 73 2.24 25.27 -6.37
N SER A 74 2.48 25.10 -7.67
CA SER A 74 1.88 25.91 -8.73
C SER A 74 1.30 25.09 -9.88
N ARG A 75 1.41 23.75 -9.83
CA ARG A 75 0.91 22.84 -10.84
C ARG A 75 0.41 21.51 -10.24
N VAL A 76 -0.59 20.92 -10.89
CA VAL A 76 -1.04 19.54 -10.67
C VAL A 76 -1.18 18.88 -12.04
N THR A 77 -0.27 17.97 -12.38
CA THR A 77 -0.31 17.21 -13.65
C THR A 77 -1.19 15.98 -13.46
N VAL A 78 -2.19 15.76 -14.33
CA VAL A 78 -3.06 14.59 -14.33
C VAL A 78 -2.58 13.56 -15.35
N VAL A 79 -2.35 12.35 -14.86
CA VAL A 79 -1.69 11.24 -15.53
C VAL A 79 -2.63 10.04 -15.56
N VAL A 80 -2.62 9.26 -16.65
CA VAL A 80 -3.28 7.95 -16.69
C VAL A 80 -2.38 6.85 -17.21
N SER A 81 -2.58 5.66 -16.67
CA SER A 81 -2.00 4.37 -17.08
C SER A 81 -3.12 3.35 -17.29
N PRO A 82 -2.85 2.20 -17.93
CA PRO A 82 -3.76 1.06 -17.93
C PRO A 82 -4.03 0.58 -16.48
N ALA A 83 -5.29 0.24 -16.15
CA ALA A 83 -5.62 -0.41 -14.88
C ALA A 83 -5.23 -1.92 -14.86
N ASP A 84 -4.93 -2.49 -16.03
CA ASP A 84 -4.20 -3.76 -16.18
C ASP A 84 -2.82 -3.44 -16.78
N PRO A 85 -1.72 -3.53 -16.00
CA PRO A 85 -0.37 -3.30 -16.51
C PRO A 85 0.04 -4.21 -17.68
N GLY A 86 -0.62 -5.36 -17.87
CA GLY A 86 -0.40 -6.26 -19.01
C GLY A 86 -1.00 -5.76 -20.33
N THR A 87 -1.88 -4.75 -20.31
CA THR A 87 -2.57 -4.24 -21.49
C THR A 87 -2.04 -2.87 -21.93
N PRO A 88 -1.37 -2.75 -23.09
CA PRO A 88 -0.89 -1.47 -23.61
C PRO A 88 -2.01 -0.44 -23.82
N LEU A 89 -1.75 0.83 -23.50
CA LEU A 89 -2.71 1.94 -23.60
C LEU A 89 -3.32 2.09 -25.01
N GLY A 90 -2.57 1.76 -26.06
CA GLY A 90 -3.05 1.73 -27.45
C GLY A 90 -4.04 0.61 -27.80
N ARG A 91 -4.28 -0.36 -26.90
CA ARG A 91 -5.35 -1.38 -27.01
C ARG A 91 -6.62 -1.01 -26.26
N LEU A 92 -6.58 0.02 -25.41
CA LEU A 92 -7.72 0.51 -24.64
C LEU A 92 -8.59 1.48 -25.47
N PRO A 93 -9.81 1.80 -25.03
CA PRO A 93 -10.51 3.00 -25.50
C PRO A 93 -9.64 4.27 -25.32
N ALA A 94 -9.97 5.35 -26.01
CA ALA A 94 -9.33 6.64 -25.75
C ALA A 94 -9.82 7.18 -24.39
N PRO A 95 -8.94 7.52 -23.42
CA PRO A 95 -9.35 8.05 -22.12
C PRO A 95 -10.03 9.42 -22.28
N VAL A 96 -11.23 9.59 -21.73
CA VAL A 96 -12.00 10.83 -21.81
C VAL A 96 -11.96 11.55 -20.47
N LEU A 97 -11.28 12.70 -20.44
CA LEU A 97 -11.20 13.57 -19.28
C LEU A 97 -12.44 14.48 -19.21
N GLN A 98 -13.16 14.41 -18.10
CA GLN A 98 -14.27 15.30 -17.75
C GLN A 98 -13.86 16.16 -16.56
N VAL A 99 -14.15 17.46 -16.57
CA VAL A 99 -13.86 18.36 -15.44
C VAL A 99 -15.12 19.07 -14.99
N THR A 100 -15.45 18.91 -13.72
CA THR A 100 -16.54 19.62 -13.02
C THR A 100 -15.97 20.58 -11.98
N GLY A 101 -16.72 21.64 -11.69
CA GLY A 101 -16.47 22.50 -10.53
C GLY A 101 -17.41 22.17 -9.37
N ALA A 102 -17.36 22.98 -8.32
CA ALA A 102 -18.30 22.94 -7.20
C ALA A 102 -19.78 22.76 -7.65
N GLY A 103 -20.51 21.91 -6.92
CA GLY A 103 -21.88 21.52 -7.28
C GLY A 103 -22.00 20.62 -8.52
N GLY A 104 -20.89 20.04 -9.01
CA GLY A 104 -20.88 19.18 -10.19
C GLY A 104 -20.99 19.91 -11.53
N ARG A 105 -20.92 21.26 -11.54
CA ARG A 105 -21.12 22.06 -12.76
C ARG A 105 -20.07 21.72 -13.83
N PRO A 106 -20.46 21.26 -15.04
CA PRO A 106 -19.50 20.76 -16.03
C PRO A 106 -18.72 21.89 -16.72
N LEU A 107 -17.43 21.98 -16.41
CA LEU A 107 -16.50 22.99 -16.90
C LEU A 107 -15.92 22.58 -18.25
N ALA A 108 -15.27 21.41 -18.34
CA ALA A 108 -14.53 20.99 -19.53
C ALA A 108 -14.73 19.50 -19.87
N ARG A 109 -14.49 19.17 -21.15
CA ARG A 109 -14.28 17.80 -21.64
C ARG A 109 -13.06 17.79 -22.57
N PHE A 110 -12.24 16.75 -22.49
CA PHE A 110 -11.12 16.52 -23.39
C PHE A 110 -11.05 15.04 -23.76
N ALA A 111 -10.82 14.76 -25.05
CA ALA A 111 -10.43 13.45 -25.54
C ALA A 111 -9.12 13.63 -26.33
N PRO A 112 -8.01 13.00 -25.90
CA PRO A 112 -6.75 13.07 -26.62
C PRO A 112 -6.80 12.20 -27.90
N PRO A 113 -5.84 12.38 -28.82
CA PRO A 113 -5.56 11.37 -29.84
C PRO A 113 -5.34 9.99 -29.22
N ARG A 114 -5.68 8.91 -29.93
CA ARG A 114 -5.40 7.55 -29.44
C ARG A 114 -3.88 7.34 -29.24
N PRO A 115 -3.44 6.85 -28.07
CA PRO A 115 -2.09 6.33 -27.87
C PRO A 115 -1.79 5.19 -28.86
N ARG A 116 -0.50 4.92 -29.08
CA ARG A 116 -0.01 3.85 -29.97
C ARG A 116 0.95 2.92 -29.25
N GLN A 117 2.04 3.46 -28.71
CA GLN A 117 3.15 2.72 -28.09
C GLN A 117 3.42 3.18 -26.65
N GLU A 118 2.80 4.29 -26.25
CA GLU A 118 3.01 4.96 -24.98
C GLU A 118 2.30 4.21 -23.84
N THR A 119 3.01 4.01 -22.73
CA THR A 119 2.55 3.22 -21.57
C THR A 119 1.92 4.09 -20.47
N VAL A 120 2.13 5.41 -20.54
CA VAL A 120 1.53 6.44 -19.68
C VAL A 120 1.15 7.65 -20.53
N LEU A 121 0.08 8.35 -20.14
CA LEU A 121 -0.46 9.52 -20.86
C LEU A 121 -0.75 10.68 -19.92
N LEU A 122 -0.21 11.86 -20.20
CA LEU A 122 -0.54 13.10 -19.52
C LEU A 122 -1.78 13.70 -20.17
N LEU A 123 -2.91 13.68 -19.47
CA LEU A 123 -4.18 14.18 -20.01
C LEU A 123 -4.28 15.70 -19.90
N ALA A 124 -3.88 16.25 -18.76
CA ALA A 124 -4.01 17.68 -18.49
C ALA A 124 -3.04 18.14 -17.40
N GLU A 125 -2.81 19.44 -17.33
CA GLU A 125 -2.22 20.10 -16.16
C GLU A 125 -3.18 21.18 -15.65
N ILE A 126 -3.31 21.30 -14.33
CA ILE A 126 -3.95 22.42 -13.65
C ILE A 126 -2.83 23.28 -13.08
N TYR A 127 -2.68 24.50 -13.57
CA TYR A 127 -1.51 25.35 -13.30
C TYR A 127 -1.90 26.78 -12.93
N ARG A 128 -1.11 27.40 -12.06
CA ARG A 128 -1.27 28.80 -11.65
C ARG A 128 -0.78 29.73 -12.76
N ARG A 129 -1.50 30.82 -13.01
CA ARG A 129 -1.08 31.88 -13.95
C ARG A 129 -1.60 33.24 -13.49
N GLY A 130 -0.74 33.97 -12.77
CA GLY A 130 -1.16 35.12 -11.96
C GLY A 130 -1.87 34.65 -10.70
N ASP A 131 -2.92 35.36 -10.30
CA ASP A 131 -3.70 35.05 -9.10
C ASP A 131 -4.70 33.90 -9.28
N GLY A 132 -4.98 33.53 -10.54
CA GLY A 132 -5.91 32.45 -10.89
C GLY A 132 -5.24 31.16 -11.35
N TRP A 133 -6.03 30.07 -11.32
CA TRP A 133 -5.65 28.75 -11.84
C TRP A 133 -6.30 28.47 -13.20
N LYS A 134 -5.62 27.69 -14.04
CA LYS A 134 -6.06 27.32 -15.39
C LYS A 134 -5.84 25.84 -15.63
N LEU A 135 -6.76 25.22 -16.35
CA LEU A 135 -6.61 23.88 -16.93
C LEU A 135 -5.96 24.01 -18.31
N ARG A 136 -5.02 23.14 -18.64
CA ARG A 136 -4.54 22.90 -20.02
C ARG A 136 -4.73 21.44 -20.36
N ALA A 137 -5.37 21.16 -21.49
CA ALA A 137 -5.39 19.82 -22.08
C ALA A 137 -4.03 19.53 -22.73
N LEU A 138 -3.44 18.37 -22.42
CA LEU A 138 -2.15 17.94 -22.94
C LEU A 138 -2.35 16.84 -23.99
N GLY A 139 -2.63 15.61 -23.57
CA GLY A 139 -2.71 14.44 -24.44
C GLY A 139 -1.33 13.95 -24.90
N GLN A 140 -0.28 14.18 -24.11
CA GLN A 140 1.09 13.79 -24.42
C GLN A 140 1.40 12.41 -23.81
N GLY A 141 1.74 11.44 -24.65
CA GLY A 141 2.14 10.10 -24.21
C GLY A 141 3.64 10.02 -23.89
N TYR A 142 3.99 9.11 -22.98
CA TYR A 142 5.37 8.78 -22.64
C TYR A 142 5.67 7.32 -23.03
N ALA A 143 6.67 7.13 -23.89
CA ALA A 143 7.15 5.80 -24.29
C ALA A 143 7.86 5.10 -23.12
N ASP A 144 8.73 5.83 -22.41
CA ASP A 144 9.45 5.38 -21.20
C ASP A 144 8.56 5.28 -19.95
N GLY A 145 7.24 5.45 -20.11
CA GLY A 145 6.24 5.29 -19.07
C GLY A 145 6.42 6.17 -17.84
N LEU A 146 6.00 5.65 -16.69
CA LEU A 146 6.06 6.35 -15.40
C LEU A 146 7.51 6.62 -14.97
N ALA A 147 8.46 5.78 -15.40
CA ALA A 147 9.88 5.93 -15.12
C ALA A 147 10.52 7.10 -15.89
N GLY A 148 10.12 7.34 -17.15
CA GLY A 148 10.47 8.58 -17.85
C GLY A 148 9.87 9.79 -17.14
N LEU A 149 8.57 9.72 -16.85
CA LEU A 149 7.82 10.81 -16.24
C LEU A 149 8.39 11.28 -14.88
N ALA A 150 8.80 10.34 -14.03
CA ALA A 150 9.36 10.65 -12.71
C ALA A 150 10.65 11.49 -12.78
N ARG A 151 11.45 11.38 -13.86
CA ARG A 151 12.67 12.16 -14.05
C ARG A 151 12.38 13.60 -14.46
N ASP A 152 11.46 13.79 -15.40
CA ASP A 152 11.06 15.13 -15.89
C ASP A 152 10.51 15.98 -14.74
N PHE A 153 9.62 15.42 -13.94
CA PHE A 153 9.07 16.06 -12.73
C PHE A 153 10.01 15.95 -11.50
N GLY A 154 11.22 15.40 -11.69
CA GLY A 154 12.33 15.35 -10.74
C GLY A 154 11.99 14.81 -9.36
N VAL A 155 11.55 13.55 -9.32
CA VAL A 155 11.96 12.65 -8.24
C VAL A 155 13.49 12.64 -8.20
N ASP A 156 14.07 12.66 -7.01
CA ASP A 156 15.52 12.76 -6.83
C ASP A 156 16.21 11.46 -7.32
N VAL A 157 16.84 11.55 -8.50
CA VAL A 157 17.68 10.51 -9.06
C VAL A 157 19.11 10.97 -8.89
N MET A 158 19.82 10.41 -7.92
CA MET A 158 21.21 10.78 -7.65
C MET A 158 22.14 10.30 -8.76
N ASP A 159 22.44 11.20 -9.70
CA ASP A 159 23.52 11.03 -10.67
C ASP A 159 24.88 11.07 -9.97
N ASP A 160 25.62 9.95 -9.99
CA ASP A 160 26.97 9.86 -9.44
C ASP A 160 27.95 10.72 -10.27
N THR A 161 28.39 11.86 -9.71
CA THR A 161 29.52 12.65 -10.25
C THR A 161 30.69 12.64 -9.26
N PRO A 162 31.81 11.95 -9.56
CA PRO A 162 32.90 11.77 -8.59
C PRO A 162 33.86 12.97 -8.56
N THR A 163 33.87 13.74 -7.47
CA THR A 163 34.91 14.74 -7.19
C THR A 163 36.00 14.15 -6.31
N THR A 164 37.20 13.98 -6.87
CA THR A 164 38.37 13.40 -6.18
C THR A 164 39.08 14.43 -5.28
N ALA A 165 39.20 14.14 -3.99
CA ALA A 165 40.20 14.74 -3.10
C ALA A 165 40.59 13.74 -2.00
N ALA A 166 41.88 13.69 -1.64
CA ALA A 166 42.45 12.77 -0.66
C ALA A 166 43.19 13.56 0.47
N PRO A 167 43.93 12.95 1.41
CA PRO A 167 43.44 12.84 2.78
C PRO A 167 44.31 13.59 3.82
N SER A 168 43.79 13.73 5.05
CA SER A 168 44.58 14.16 6.21
C SER A 168 44.12 13.49 7.52
N VAL A 169 45.10 13.20 8.38
CA VAL A 169 45.01 12.52 9.69
C VAL A 169 46.34 12.73 10.42
N PRO A 170 46.46 12.48 11.74
CA PRO A 170 45.45 12.52 12.80
C PRO A 170 45.87 13.45 13.97
N LEU A 171 45.04 13.59 15.01
CA LEU A 171 45.54 13.88 16.36
C LEU A 171 44.83 13.01 17.42
N THR A 172 45.60 12.57 18.41
CA THR A 172 45.21 11.62 19.46
C THR A 172 45.21 12.29 20.83
N VAL A 173 44.22 11.97 21.68
CA VAL A 173 44.33 12.13 23.15
C VAL A 173 43.75 10.88 23.83
N SER A 174 44.32 10.50 24.96
CA SER A 174 43.93 9.34 25.79
C SER A 174 43.65 9.81 27.23
N GLY A 175 42.74 9.14 27.97
CA GLY A 175 42.53 9.48 29.39
C GLY A 175 41.39 8.80 30.14
N ALA A 176 41.75 7.81 30.98
CA ALA A 176 41.22 7.52 32.33
C ALA A 176 39.71 7.22 32.62
N ARG A 177 39.51 6.04 33.24
CA ARG A 177 38.53 5.77 34.33
C ARG A 177 39.22 6.10 35.69
N PRO A 178 38.53 6.26 36.84
CA PRO A 178 37.47 5.39 37.41
C PRO A 178 36.19 6.22 37.76
N ALA A 179 35.23 5.90 38.64
CA ALA A 179 35.13 4.89 39.71
C ALA A 179 33.75 4.18 39.83
N ALA A 180 33.09 4.25 41.00
CA ALA A 180 32.09 3.29 41.47
C ALA A 180 31.15 3.84 42.58
N GLY A 181 29.85 3.52 42.48
CA GLY A 181 28.89 3.36 43.59
C GLY A 181 28.29 4.61 44.26
N PRO A 182 27.32 4.46 45.19
CA PRO A 182 26.59 3.25 45.61
C PRO A 182 25.07 3.27 45.29
N ALA A 183 24.33 2.21 45.65
CA ALA A 183 22.88 2.09 45.43
C ALA A 183 22.03 2.59 46.62
N LEU A 184 20.76 2.95 46.35
CA LEU A 184 19.77 3.33 47.38
C LEU A 184 18.43 2.59 47.24
N ARG A 185 17.87 2.28 48.42
CA ARG A 185 16.74 1.37 48.70
C ARG A 185 15.39 1.88 48.18
N THR A 186 14.51 0.96 47.79
CA THR A 186 13.06 1.18 47.72
C THR A 186 12.38 0.88 49.07
N PRO A 187 11.33 1.64 49.45
CA PRO A 187 10.39 1.25 50.51
C PRO A 187 9.03 0.79 49.93
N SER A 188 8.43 -0.23 50.54
CA SER A 188 7.10 -0.76 50.17
C SER A 188 5.96 0.08 50.78
N GLY A 189 4.85 0.24 50.06
CA GLY A 189 3.68 1.03 50.50
C GLY A 189 2.33 0.35 50.19
N SER A 190 1.61 0.03 51.26
CA SER A 190 0.26 -0.57 51.37
C SER A 190 -0.82 -0.24 50.32
N SER A 191 -1.59 -1.25 49.93
CA SER A 191 -2.87 -1.12 49.21
C SER A 191 -4.04 -0.67 50.10
N PRO A 192 -5.00 0.11 49.58
CA PRO A 192 -6.38 0.20 50.12
C PRO A 192 -7.28 -0.90 49.53
N ALA A 193 -8.32 -1.30 50.26
CA ALA A 193 -9.31 -2.28 49.80
C ALA A 193 -10.40 -1.64 48.90
N HIS A 194 -11.11 -2.48 48.13
CA HIS A 194 -12.24 -2.08 47.28
C HIS A 194 -13.50 -2.92 47.61
N PRO A 195 -14.71 -2.35 47.59
CA PRO A 195 -15.96 -3.06 47.90
C PRO A 195 -16.42 -3.99 46.75
N PRO A 196 -17.29 -4.98 47.01
CA PRO A 196 -17.72 -5.96 46.03
C PRO A 196 -18.72 -5.40 44.98
N PRO A 197 -18.78 -6.00 43.77
CA PRO A 197 -19.68 -5.57 42.70
C PRO A 197 -21.13 -6.04 42.89
N PRO A 198 -22.12 -5.33 42.30
CA PRO A 198 -23.54 -5.72 42.33
C PRO A 198 -23.87 -6.92 41.43
N THR A 199 -25.07 -7.46 41.59
CA THR A 199 -25.53 -8.72 41.00
C THR A 199 -25.79 -8.68 39.49
N ARG A 200 -25.55 -9.84 38.84
CA ARG A 200 -25.70 -10.07 37.40
C ARG A 200 -27.16 -10.30 37.01
N PRO A 201 -27.72 -9.61 35.99
CA PRO A 201 -29.03 -9.93 35.42
C PRO A 201 -29.05 -11.30 34.72
N ALA A 202 -30.22 -11.95 34.69
CA ALA A 202 -30.42 -13.23 34.01
C ALA A 202 -30.28 -13.11 32.48
N PRO A 203 -29.77 -14.14 31.77
CA PRO A 203 -29.66 -14.12 30.32
C PRO A 203 -31.01 -14.31 29.62
N LEU A 204 -31.25 -13.53 28.57
CA LEU A 204 -32.33 -13.75 27.62
C LEU A 204 -32.08 -15.01 26.76
N PRO A 205 -33.14 -15.66 26.23
CA PRO A 205 -32.99 -16.92 25.48
C PRO A 205 -32.20 -16.73 24.19
N ARG A 206 -31.28 -17.66 23.92
CA ARG A 206 -30.37 -17.63 22.76
C ARG A 206 -30.96 -18.44 21.61
N ALA A 207 -31.16 -17.80 20.46
CA ALA A 207 -31.55 -18.43 19.20
C ALA A 207 -30.40 -19.30 18.60
N PRO A 208 -30.64 -20.15 17.58
CA PRO A 208 -29.89 -21.39 17.38
C PRO A 208 -28.48 -21.19 16.83
N ALA A 209 -27.53 -21.98 17.35
CA ALA A 209 -26.11 -21.96 16.98
C ALA A 209 -25.48 -23.24 16.33
N PRO A 210 -26.19 -24.35 15.99
CA PRO A 210 -25.53 -25.59 15.55
C PRO A 210 -25.14 -25.64 14.06
N ALA A 211 -25.74 -24.82 13.19
CA ALA A 211 -25.51 -24.87 11.75
C ALA A 211 -24.14 -24.30 11.36
N ALA A 212 -23.88 -23.03 11.70
CA ALA A 212 -22.68 -22.31 11.28
C ALA A 212 -21.35 -22.93 11.76
N SER A 213 -21.36 -23.71 12.86
CA SER A 213 -20.19 -24.49 13.30
C SER A 213 -19.92 -25.71 12.42
N THR A 214 -20.96 -26.31 11.86
CA THR A 214 -20.90 -27.49 10.98
C THR A 214 -20.40 -27.09 9.59
N ASP A 215 -20.93 -26.00 9.04
CA ASP A 215 -20.51 -25.44 7.75
C ASP A 215 -19.00 -25.13 7.72
N LEU A 216 -18.50 -24.54 8.81
CA LEU A 216 -17.10 -24.13 8.94
C LEU A 216 -16.14 -25.33 8.95
N ALA A 217 -16.54 -26.44 9.58
CA ALA A 217 -15.78 -27.69 9.58
C ALA A 217 -15.83 -28.41 8.23
N ALA A 218 -16.99 -28.42 7.57
CA ALA A 218 -17.15 -28.98 6.22
C ALA A 218 -16.29 -28.21 5.20
N PHE A 219 -16.34 -26.87 5.23
CA PHE A 219 -15.49 -26.00 4.41
C PHE A 219 -14.01 -26.31 4.59
N LEU A 220 -13.51 -26.33 5.83
CA LEU A 220 -12.10 -26.59 6.10
C LEU A 220 -11.64 -27.95 5.55
N THR A 221 -12.51 -28.97 5.67
CA THR A 221 -12.25 -30.32 5.15
C THR A 221 -12.16 -30.32 3.62
N LEU A 222 -13.10 -29.65 2.94
CA LEU A 222 -13.13 -29.53 1.48
C LEU A 222 -11.91 -28.76 0.94
N VAL A 223 -11.58 -27.62 1.56
CA VAL A 223 -10.41 -26.79 1.21
C VAL A 223 -9.11 -27.55 1.40
N ASN A 224 -8.91 -28.21 2.53
CA ASN A 224 -7.67 -28.94 2.79
C ASN A 224 -7.55 -30.21 1.94
N SER A 225 -8.67 -30.86 1.61
CA SER A 225 -8.70 -31.92 0.59
C SER A 225 -8.22 -31.40 -0.77
N ALA A 226 -8.83 -30.31 -1.27
CA ALA A 226 -8.44 -29.69 -2.54
C ALA A 226 -6.97 -29.24 -2.54
N ARG A 227 -6.49 -28.59 -1.47
CA ARG A 227 -5.08 -28.19 -1.31
C ARG A 227 -4.12 -29.39 -1.32
N SER A 228 -4.49 -30.52 -0.72
CA SER A 228 -3.66 -31.72 -0.75
C SER A 228 -3.42 -32.25 -2.18
N THR A 229 -4.40 -32.14 -3.08
CA THR A 229 -4.26 -32.60 -4.49
C THR A 229 -3.20 -31.85 -5.30
N THR A 230 -2.81 -30.65 -4.87
CA THR A 230 -1.74 -29.83 -5.49
C THR A 230 -0.45 -29.77 -4.67
N GLY A 231 -0.35 -30.55 -3.58
CA GLY A 231 0.78 -30.45 -2.64
C GLY A 231 0.79 -29.15 -1.82
N SER A 232 -0.34 -28.44 -1.73
CA SER A 232 -0.48 -27.21 -0.97
C SER A 232 -0.69 -27.52 0.52
N SER A 233 0.08 -26.85 1.38
CA SER A 233 0.03 -27.04 2.84
C SER A 233 -1.38 -26.74 3.38
N PRO A 234 -1.91 -27.51 4.34
CA PRO A 234 -3.26 -27.27 4.87
C PRO A 234 -3.36 -25.90 5.55
N VAL A 235 -4.53 -25.26 5.45
CA VAL A 235 -4.88 -24.08 6.24
C VAL A 235 -5.57 -24.47 7.54
N MET A 236 -5.50 -23.58 8.54
CA MET A 236 -6.21 -23.70 9.81
C MET A 236 -7.28 -22.61 9.92
N LEU A 237 -8.34 -22.84 10.70
CA LEU A 237 -9.32 -21.80 11.01
C LEU A 237 -8.78 -20.81 12.03
N ASP A 238 -8.91 -19.50 11.77
CA ASP A 238 -8.70 -18.45 12.77
C ASP A 238 -10.03 -17.76 13.12
N PRO A 239 -10.39 -17.63 14.41
CA PRO A 239 -11.65 -17.02 14.81
C PRO A 239 -11.76 -15.54 14.43
N ARG A 240 -10.65 -14.79 14.40
CA ARG A 240 -10.64 -13.35 14.05
C ARG A 240 -10.91 -13.12 12.57
N LEU A 241 -10.39 -14.00 11.71
CA LEU A 241 -10.74 -14.04 10.28
C LEU A 241 -12.21 -14.40 10.09
N THR A 242 -12.70 -15.37 10.87
CA THR A 242 -14.10 -15.85 10.85
C THR A 242 -15.08 -14.76 11.31
N ASP A 243 -14.72 -13.97 12.32
CA ASP A 243 -15.53 -12.87 12.84
C ASP A 243 -15.53 -11.66 11.89
N ALA A 244 -14.38 -11.32 11.28
CA ALA A 244 -14.30 -10.31 10.23
C ALA A 244 -15.11 -10.71 8.99
N ALA A 245 -15.04 -11.97 8.57
CA ALA A 245 -15.86 -12.53 7.51
C ALA A 245 -17.36 -12.45 7.83
N ARG A 246 -17.76 -12.72 9.08
CA ARG A 246 -19.17 -12.67 9.50
C ARG A 246 -19.72 -11.25 9.52
N ALA A 247 -18.92 -10.28 9.95
CA ALA A 247 -19.29 -8.87 9.86
C ALA A 247 -19.55 -8.46 8.40
N HIS A 248 -18.65 -8.82 7.49
CA HIS A 248 -18.78 -8.47 6.06
C HIS A 248 -19.95 -9.17 5.36
N ALA A 249 -20.12 -10.49 5.58
CA ALA A 249 -21.26 -11.24 5.05
C ALA A 249 -22.60 -10.65 5.54
N SER A 250 -22.69 -10.29 6.83
CA SER A 250 -23.89 -9.66 7.40
C SER A 250 -24.15 -8.27 6.81
N ALA A 251 -23.11 -7.49 6.50
CA ALA A 251 -23.22 -6.18 5.87
C ALA A 251 -23.70 -6.29 4.40
N MET A 252 -23.12 -7.21 3.62
CA MET A 252 -23.56 -7.50 2.25
C MET A 252 -25.02 -7.98 2.20
N ALA A 253 -25.39 -8.91 3.08
CA ALA A 253 -26.77 -9.39 3.20
C ALA A 253 -27.75 -8.27 3.61
N SER A 254 -27.37 -7.41 4.54
CA SER A 254 -28.20 -6.27 4.97
C SER A 254 -28.39 -5.21 3.88
N ALA A 255 -27.42 -5.07 2.97
CA ALA A 255 -27.42 -4.12 1.85
C ALA A 255 -27.94 -4.70 0.53
N ASP A 256 -28.28 -6.00 0.49
CA ASP A 256 -28.70 -6.74 -0.72
C ASP A 256 -27.65 -6.65 -1.85
N ARG A 257 -26.36 -6.61 -1.49
CA ARG A 257 -25.26 -6.26 -2.40
C ARG A 257 -23.95 -6.94 -2.06
N LEU A 258 -23.33 -7.56 -3.07
CA LEU A 258 -21.96 -8.05 -3.02
C LEU A 258 -20.96 -6.90 -3.29
N GLY A 259 -19.92 -6.76 -2.48
CA GLY A 259 -18.88 -5.74 -2.65
C GLY A 259 -17.68 -5.94 -1.73
N VAL A 260 -16.49 -5.52 -2.17
CA VAL A 260 -15.21 -5.65 -1.42
C VAL A 260 -15.18 -4.71 -0.21
N GLU A 261 -15.71 -3.50 -0.37
CA GLU A 261 -15.97 -2.57 0.72
C GLU A 261 -17.37 -2.79 1.29
N GLY A 262 -17.54 -2.58 2.59
CA GLY A 262 -18.87 -2.58 3.20
C GLY A 262 -19.69 -1.33 2.80
N PRO A 263 -20.99 -1.27 3.15
CA PRO A 263 -21.83 -0.08 2.93
C PRO A 263 -21.35 1.17 3.70
N ASP A 264 -20.46 0.95 4.67
CA ASP A 264 -19.73 1.93 5.49
C ASP A 264 -18.40 2.38 4.86
N GLY A 265 -18.01 1.84 3.71
CA GLY A 265 -16.72 2.09 3.06
C GLY A 265 -15.53 1.37 3.73
N VAL A 266 -15.79 0.43 4.65
CA VAL A 266 -14.71 -0.26 5.38
C VAL A 266 -14.11 -1.35 4.49
N SER A 267 -12.77 -1.35 4.34
CA SER A 267 -12.02 -2.31 3.53
C SER A 267 -11.62 -3.57 4.30
N VAL A 268 -11.26 -4.66 3.60
CA VAL A 268 -10.82 -5.92 4.22
C VAL A 268 -9.65 -5.73 5.21
N PHE A 269 -8.72 -4.83 4.89
CA PHE A 269 -7.58 -4.50 5.74
C PHE A 269 -8.01 -3.88 7.07
N GLN A 270 -9.02 -3.00 7.04
CA GLN A 270 -9.60 -2.38 8.22
C GLN A 270 -10.43 -3.40 9.04
N ARG A 271 -11.20 -4.28 8.37
CA ARG A 271 -11.92 -5.39 9.01
C ARG A 271 -10.98 -6.30 9.81
N LEU A 272 -9.84 -6.68 9.23
CA LEU A 272 -8.81 -7.49 9.92
C LEU A 272 -8.07 -6.75 11.03
N THR A 273 -7.80 -5.46 10.83
CA THR A 273 -7.16 -4.63 11.86
C THR A 273 -8.06 -4.49 13.09
N ALA A 274 -9.37 -4.32 12.88
CA ALA A 274 -10.37 -4.24 13.95
C ALA A 274 -10.52 -5.53 14.78
N THR A 275 -10.24 -6.71 14.21
CA THR A 275 -10.22 -7.99 14.94
C THR A 275 -8.85 -8.34 15.54
N GLY A 276 -7.85 -7.46 15.43
CA GLY A 276 -6.50 -7.70 15.93
C GLY A 276 -5.78 -8.84 15.19
N TYR A 277 -6.09 -9.06 13.91
CA TYR A 277 -5.37 -10.02 13.08
C TYR A 277 -4.23 -9.33 12.33
N ALA A 278 -2.99 -9.57 12.76
CA ALA A 278 -1.79 -9.14 12.02
C ALA A 278 -1.47 -10.13 10.89
N TYR A 279 -1.50 -9.65 9.65
CA TYR A 279 -1.25 -10.43 8.43
C TYR A 279 0.06 -10.01 7.74
N LEU A 280 0.68 -10.99 7.09
CA LEU A 280 1.70 -10.81 6.06
C LEU A 280 1.06 -10.62 4.67
N THR A 281 0.02 -11.40 4.40
CA THR A 281 -0.78 -11.32 3.18
C THR A 281 -2.23 -11.70 3.48
N VAL A 282 -3.17 -11.14 2.71
CA VAL A 282 -4.60 -11.44 2.79
C VAL A 282 -5.19 -11.60 1.38
N GLY A 283 -6.04 -12.59 1.21
CA GLY A 283 -6.93 -12.76 0.07
C GLY A 283 -8.38 -12.81 0.52
N GLU A 284 -9.30 -12.33 -0.30
CA GLU A 284 -10.74 -12.32 -0.03
C GLU A 284 -11.50 -12.92 -1.21
N HIS A 285 -12.44 -13.84 -0.94
CA HIS A 285 -13.43 -14.32 -1.91
C HIS A 285 -14.83 -13.97 -1.43
N LEU A 286 -15.60 -13.32 -2.30
CA LEU A 286 -16.98 -12.95 -2.08
C LEU A 286 -17.84 -13.59 -3.18
N VAL A 287 -18.95 -14.21 -2.79
CA VAL A 287 -19.91 -14.80 -3.72
C VAL A 287 -21.31 -14.77 -3.10
N SER A 288 -22.34 -14.58 -3.93
CA SER A 288 -23.74 -14.77 -3.55
C SER A 288 -24.30 -15.95 -4.33
N GLY A 289 -25.17 -16.75 -3.71
CA GLY A 289 -25.87 -17.86 -4.36
C GLY A 289 -25.55 -19.27 -3.82
N PRO A 290 -24.30 -19.63 -3.43
CA PRO A 290 -24.03 -20.92 -2.83
C PRO A 290 -24.87 -21.16 -1.58
N ARG A 291 -25.37 -22.38 -1.43
CA ARG A 291 -26.27 -22.80 -0.35
C ARG A 291 -25.52 -23.46 0.80
N ASP A 292 -24.38 -24.07 0.49
CA ASP A 292 -23.54 -24.79 1.43
C ASP A 292 -22.04 -24.67 1.05
N PRO A 293 -21.10 -25.11 1.92
CA PRO A 293 -19.67 -25.01 1.67
C PRO A 293 -19.15 -25.76 0.44
N SER A 294 -19.87 -26.78 -0.07
CA SER A 294 -19.45 -27.54 -1.26
C SER A 294 -19.69 -26.75 -2.53
N GLU A 295 -20.85 -26.12 -2.70
CA GLU A 295 -21.12 -25.18 -3.80
C GLU A 295 -20.12 -23.99 -3.77
N PHE A 296 -19.76 -23.50 -2.58
CA PHE A 296 -18.75 -22.43 -2.43
C PHE A 296 -17.34 -22.89 -2.88
N VAL A 297 -16.86 -24.05 -2.39
CA VAL A 297 -15.53 -24.55 -2.75
C VAL A 297 -15.47 -24.94 -4.22
N GLU A 298 -16.56 -25.46 -4.79
CA GLU A 298 -16.66 -25.74 -6.22
C GLU A 298 -16.54 -24.45 -7.05
N TYR A 299 -17.23 -23.37 -6.67
CA TYR A 299 -17.07 -22.04 -7.28
C TYR A 299 -15.62 -21.54 -7.23
N CYS A 300 -14.94 -21.68 -6.08
CA CYS A 300 -13.52 -21.35 -5.96
C CYS A 300 -12.64 -22.18 -6.90
N LEU A 301 -12.90 -23.47 -7.06
CA LEU A 301 -12.10 -24.36 -7.91
C LEU A 301 -12.36 -24.17 -9.41
N ARG A 302 -13.58 -23.77 -9.81
CA ARG A 302 -13.94 -23.51 -11.21
C ARG A 302 -13.45 -22.15 -11.73
N THR A 303 -13.08 -21.22 -10.86
CA THR A 303 -12.72 -19.85 -11.22
C THR A 303 -11.22 -19.59 -11.04
N GLU A 304 -10.50 -19.23 -12.11
CA GLU A 304 -9.03 -19.22 -12.14
C GLU A 304 -8.35 -18.41 -11.02
N GLN A 305 -8.83 -17.21 -10.72
CA GLN A 305 -8.25 -16.37 -9.67
C GLN A 305 -8.55 -16.90 -8.26
N PRO A 306 -9.80 -17.23 -7.88
CA PRO A 306 -10.10 -17.94 -6.64
C PRO A 306 -9.36 -19.26 -6.46
N ARG A 307 -9.19 -20.04 -7.54
CA ARG A 307 -8.44 -21.30 -7.56
C ARG A 307 -6.97 -21.06 -7.17
N ARG A 308 -6.32 -20.04 -7.75
CA ARG A 308 -4.94 -19.66 -7.36
C ARG A 308 -4.85 -19.34 -5.87
N THR A 309 -5.73 -18.50 -5.34
CA THR A 309 -5.76 -18.16 -3.89
C THR A 309 -5.95 -19.42 -3.04
N LEU A 310 -6.89 -20.30 -3.40
CA LEU A 310 -7.21 -21.51 -2.64
C LEU A 310 -6.01 -22.45 -2.53
N HIS A 311 -5.15 -22.54 -3.55
CA HIS A 311 -3.96 -23.39 -3.56
C HIS A 311 -2.66 -22.69 -3.09
N ASP A 312 -2.68 -21.37 -2.83
CA ASP A 312 -1.47 -20.59 -2.52
C ASP A 312 -0.85 -20.99 -1.16
N GLN A 313 0.47 -21.24 -1.16
CA GLN A 313 1.26 -21.60 0.01
C GLN A 313 1.48 -20.42 0.97
N ALA A 314 1.24 -19.18 0.53
CA ALA A 314 1.38 -17.97 1.35
C ALA A 314 0.26 -17.85 2.41
N PHE A 315 -0.90 -18.48 2.19
CA PHE A 315 -1.97 -18.56 3.18
C PHE A 315 -1.85 -19.84 4.02
N SER A 316 -1.86 -19.68 5.34
CA SER A 316 -1.91 -20.80 6.31
C SER A 316 -3.12 -20.72 7.25
N HIS A 317 -3.81 -19.58 7.29
CA HIS A 317 -5.06 -19.41 8.02
C HIS A 317 -6.21 -19.06 7.06
N VAL A 318 -7.43 -19.43 7.44
CA VAL A 318 -8.67 -19.06 6.76
C VAL A 318 -9.76 -18.72 7.77
N GLY A 319 -10.70 -17.87 7.39
CA GLY A 319 -11.97 -17.66 8.07
C GLY A 319 -13.10 -17.59 7.05
N LEU A 320 -14.27 -18.12 7.40
CA LEU A 320 -15.43 -18.17 6.52
C LEU A 320 -16.69 -17.77 7.29
N ALA A 321 -17.56 -17.02 6.67
CA ALA A 321 -18.93 -16.86 7.13
C ALA A 321 -19.88 -16.61 5.98
N HIS A 322 -21.17 -16.88 6.22
CA HIS A 322 -22.26 -16.51 5.34
C HIS A 322 -23.38 -15.82 6.12
N ALA A 323 -24.22 -15.08 5.40
CA ALA A 323 -25.46 -14.50 5.93
C ALA A 323 -26.52 -14.45 4.83
N ALA A 324 -27.76 -14.76 5.17
CA ALA A 324 -28.90 -14.67 4.26
C ALA A 324 -29.61 -13.31 4.42
N ASN A 325 -30.01 -12.69 3.30
CA ASN A 325 -30.92 -11.55 3.31
C ASN A 325 -32.36 -12.04 3.55
N GLY A 326 -33.00 -11.55 4.61
CA GLY A 326 -34.36 -11.96 5.01
C GLY A 326 -35.52 -11.49 4.11
N ARG A 327 -35.24 -10.87 2.95
CA ARG A 327 -36.25 -10.42 1.96
C ARG A 327 -36.03 -11.03 0.58
N SER A 328 -34.80 -11.03 0.06
CA SER A 328 -34.47 -11.67 -1.22
C SER A 328 -34.25 -13.19 -1.07
N GLY A 329 -33.80 -13.65 0.10
CA GLY A 329 -33.38 -15.03 0.34
C GLY A 329 -31.94 -15.33 -0.10
N ASP A 330 -31.25 -14.36 -0.72
CA ASP A 330 -29.88 -14.51 -1.20
C ASP A 330 -28.89 -14.70 -0.04
N VAL A 331 -27.97 -15.66 -0.21
CA VAL A 331 -26.94 -16.01 0.78
C VAL A 331 -25.58 -15.48 0.31
N TYR A 332 -25.04 -14.54 1.07
CA TYR A 332 -23.77 -13.87 0.80
C TYR A 332 -22.66 -14.51 1.63
N TRP A 333 -21.61 -14.99 0.97
CA TRP A 333 -20.44 -15.62 1.60
C TRP A 333 -19.22 -14.70 1.57
N THR A 334 -18.42 -14.75 2.62
CA THR A 334 -17.08 -14.16 2.70
C THR A 334 -16.09 -15.21 3.16
N ALA A 335 -15.04 -15.48 2.37
CA ALA A 335 -13.86 -16.22 2.80
C ALA A 335 -12.65 -15.28 2.86
N LEU A 336 -11.98 -15.24 4.01
CA LEU A 336 -10.75 -14.50 4.23
C LEU A 336 -9.59 -15.49 4.39
N TRP A 337 -8.63 -15.42 3.49
CA TRP A 337 -7.40 -16.21 3.48
C TRP A 337 -6.27 -15.34 4.01
N ALA A 338 -5.42 -15.84 4.90
CA ALA A 338 -4.32 -15.04 5.43
C ALA A 338 -3.04 -15.84 5.71
N GLY A 339 -1.91 -15.19 5.43
CA GLY A 339 -0.62 -15.54 6.02
C GLY A 339 -0.47 -14.75 7.32
N PRO A 340 -0.33 -15.37 8.51
CA PRO A 340 -0.15 -14.66 9.77
C PRO A 340 1.22 -13.96 9.82
N LEU A 341 1.25 -12.76 10.40
CA LEU A 341 2.50 -12.01 10.61
C LEU A 341 3.30 -12.64 11.77
N THR A 342 4.06 -13.69 11.46
CA THR A 342 4.96 -14.37 12.40
C THR A 342 6.42 -14.00 12.13
N PRO A 343 7.33 -14.08 13.11
CA PRO A 343 8.75 -13.82 12.89
C PRO A 343 9.36 -14.69 11.76
N ALA A 344 9.01 -15.97 11.70
CA ALA A 344 9.48 -16.87 10.63
C ALA A 344 8.89 -16.53 9.25
N ALA A 345 7.67 -16.00 9.18
CA ALA A 345 7.10 -15.51 7.93
C ALA A 345 7.78 -14.21 7.47
N LEU A 346 8.01 -13.27 8.39
CA LEU A 346 8.79 -12.05 8.15
C LEU A 346 10.20 -12.36 7.63
N THR A 347 10.93 -13.29 8.26
CA THR A 347 12.25 -13.71 7.78
C THR A 347 12.20 -14.24 6.34
N ARG A 348 11.28 -15.17 6.03
CA ARG A 348 11.16 -15.72 4.66
C ARG A 348 10.84 -14.64 3.62
N THR A 349 9.98 -13.66 3.95
CA THR A 349 9.67 -12.55 3.03
C THR A 349 10.85 -11.59 2.88
N ALA A 350 11.61 -11.31 3.95
CA ALA A 350 12.84 -10.55 3.86
C ALA A 350 13.88 -11.26 2.97
N ASP A 351 14.08 -12.56 3.16
CA ASP A 351 14.97 -13.40 2.36
C ASP A 351 14.55 -13.44 0.88
N GLU A 352 13.24 -13.50 0.60
CA GLU A 352 12.71 -13.45 -0.77
C GLU A 352 12.96 -12.10 -1.44
N VAL A 353 12.71 -10.99 -0.73
CA VAL A 353 13.01 -9.62 -1.21
C VAL A 353 14.51 -9.44 -1.47
N VAL A 354 15.38 -9.92 -0.58
CA VAL A 354 16.84 -9.90 -0.78
C VAL A 354 17.23 -10.77 -1.97
N GLY A 355 16.66 -11.96 -2.12
CA GLY A 355 16.90 -12.87 -3.24
C GLY A 355 16.45 -12.30 -4.58
N LEU A 356 15.33 -11.57 -4.64
CA LEU A 356 14.87 -10.81 -5.80
C LEU A 356 15.82 -9.65 -6.11
N THR A 357 16.11 -8.80 -5.12
CA THR A 357 17.02 -7.64 -5.25
C THR A 357 18.40 -8.06 -5.76
N ASN A 358 18.93 -9.17 -5.27
CA ASN A 358 20.22 -9.71 -5.71
C ASN A 358 20.18 -10.35 -7.11
N ARG A 359 19.02 -10.81 -7.61
CA ARG A 359 18.86 -11.20 -9.03
C ARG A 359 18.97 -9.99 -9.95
N GLU A 360 18.40 -8.85 -9.57
CA GLU A 360 18.49 -7.61 -10.36
C GLU A 360 19.90 -7.04 -10.36
N ARG A 361 20.60 -7.07 -9.22
CA ARG A 361 22.04 -6.74 -9.15
C ARG A 361 22.90 -7.67 -10.00
N ALA A 362 22.65 -8.98 -9.98
CA ALA A 362 23.36 -9.93 -10.82
C ALA A 362 23.15 -9.68 -12.33
N ARG A 363 21.92 -9.31 -12.75
CA ARG A 363 21.64 -8.87 -14.14
C ARG A 363 22.41 -7.61 -14.54
N ALA A 364 22.71 -6.74 -13.59
CA ALA A 364 23.54 -5.54 -13.78
C ALA A 364 25.06 -5.80 -13.62
N GLY A 365 25.49 -7.06 -13.40
CA GLY A 365 26.90 -7.40 -13.18
C GLY A 365 27.46 -7.01 -11.82
N LEU A 366 26.60 -6.69 -10.85
CA LEU A 366 26.98 -6.22 -9.51
C LEU A 366 27.05 -7.36 -8.49
N PRO A 367 27.91 -7.26 -7.46
CA PRO A 367 27.96 -8.24 -6.38
C PRO A 367 26.65 -8.22 -5.55
N PRO A 368 26.22 -9.38 -5.03
CA PRO A 368 25.05 -9.48 -4.17
C PRO A 368 25.27 -8.73 -2.85
N LEU A 369 24.19 -8.18 -2.30
CA LEU A 369 24.15 -7.55 -0.99
C LEU A 369 24.06 -8.62 0.11
N GLY A 370 24.89 -8.49 1.14
CA GLY A 370 24.81 -9.30 2.36
C GLY A 370 23.76 -8.77 3.34
N VAL A 371 23.02 -9.65 4.01
CA VAL A 371 22.02 -9.24 5.00
C VAL A 371 22.72 -8.70 6.26
N ASP A 372 22.37 -7.49 6.67
CA ASP A 372 22.88 -6.85 7.89
C ASP A 372 21.77 -6.79 8.96
N PRO A 373 21.91 -7.49 10.11
CA PRO A 373 20.87 -7.61 11.12
C PRO A 373 20.64 -6.33 11.95
N LEU A 374 21.44 -5.28 11.74
CA LEU A 374 21.22 -3.95 12.32
C LEU A 374 20.37 -3.11 11.35
N LEU A 375 20.67 -3.16 10.05
CA LEU A 375 19.82 -2.55 9.02
C LEU A 375 18.42 -3.18 8.96
N ALA A 376 18.32 -4.52 9.02
CA ALA A 376 17.03 -5.21 9.01
C ALA A 376 16.16 -4.83 10.22
N ARG A 377 16.78 -4.61 11.38
CA ARG A 377 16.11 -4.14 12.60
C ARG A 377 15.58 -2.71 12.46
N ALA A 378 16.38 -1.81 11.90
CA ALA A 378 15.96 -0.43 11.63
C ALA A 378 14.83 -0.38 10.60
N ALA A 379 14.93 -1.16 9.52
CA ALA A 379 13.90 -1.25 8.48
C ALA A 379 12.59 -1.81 9.04
N GLN A 380 12.64 -2.94 9.77
CA GLN A 380 11.46 -3.57 10.37
C GLN A 380 10.78 -2.66 11.40
N ALA A 381 11.55 -1.94 12.22
CA ALA A 381 11.00 -0.95 13.13
C ALA A 381 10.25 0.15 12.36
N TYR A 382 10.82 0.65 11.26
CA TYR A 382 10.24 1.74 10.49
C TYR A 382 9.00 1.35 9.67
N SER A 383 8.97 0.16 9.06
CA SER A 383 7.76 -0.36 8.42
C SER A 383 6.62 -0.53 9.44
N THR A 384 6.93 -1.01 10.64
CA THR A 384 5.98 -1.13 11.74
C THR A 384 5.47 0.24 12.19
N ASP A 385 6.36 1.23 12.29
CA ASP A 385 6.03 2.60 12.69
C ASP A 385 5.10 3.31 11.70
N MET A 386 5.40 3.21 10.40
CA MET A 386 4.52 3.70 9.32
C MET A 386 3.11 3.07 9.37
N ALA A 387 3.04 1.75 9.59
CA ALA A 387 1.77 1.03 9.69
C ALA A 387 0.94 1.40 10.94
N VAL A 388 1.60 1.55 12.09
CA VAL A 388 0.95 1.86 13.39
C VAL A 388 0.51 3.33 13.45
N ARG A 389 1.34 4.26 12.97
CA ARG A 389 1.07 5.71 13.00
C ARG A 389 0.45 6.26 11.70
N ALA A 390 0.12 5.38 10.76
CA ALA A 390 -0.61 5.68 9.53
C ALA A 390 0.03 6.80 8.66
N PHE A 391 1.36 6.82 8.55
CA PHE A 391 2.11 7.75 7.70
C PHE A 391 2.95 7.01 6.67
N TYR A 392 3.40 7.72 5.63
CA TYR A 392 4.30 7.21 4.61
C TYR A 392 5.29 8.33 4.22
N SER A 393 6.57 8.14 4.53
CA SER A 393 7.63 9.16 4.38
C SER A 393 8.99 8.54 4.70
N HIS A 394 10.07 9.00 4.07
CA HIS A 394 11.45 8.67 4.47
C HIS A 394 11.87 9.30 5.80
N THR A 395 11.29 10.45 6.15
CA THR A 395 11.50 11.18 7.40
C THR A 395 10.35 10.89 8.36
N SER A 396 10.66 10.52 9.61
CA SER A 396 9.63 10.30 10.64
C SER A 396 8.93 11.61 11.04
N PRO A 397 7.75 11.55 11.68
CA PRO A 397 7.13 12.72 12.33
C PRO A 397 8.03 13.45 13.34
N GLU A 398 9.02 12.76 13.91
CA GLU A 398 10.04 13.29 14.81
C GLU A 398 11.25 13.93 14.07
N GLY A 399 11.25 13.93 12.74
CA GLY A 399 12.32 14.48 11.90
C GLY A 399 13.50 13.54 11.65
N THR A 400 13.47 12.30 12.18
CA THR A 400 14.58 11.34 12.05
C THR A 400 14.65 10.72 10.65
N GLN A 401 15.86 10.56 10.14
CA GLN A 401 16.19 10.12 8.80
C GLN A 401 16.67 8.65 8.76
N PRO A 402 16.80 8.01 7.58
CA PRO A 402 17.19 6.60 7.47
C PRO A 402 18.52 6.26 8.16
N TRP A 403 19.50 7.16 8.08
CA TRP A 403 20.79 7.00 8.76
C TRP A 403 20.70 7.14 10.28
N ASP A 404 19.83 8.01 10.81
CA ASP A 404 19.59 8.13 12.26
C ASP A 404 18.97 6.83 12.79
N ARG A 405 18.02 6.25 12.05
CA ARG A 405 17.39 4.96 12.39
C ARG A 405 18.39 3.81 12.34
N ALA A 406 19.27 3.78 11.33
CA ALA A 406 20.34 2.80 11.23
C ALA A 406 21.36 2.92 12.39
N ALA A 407 21.77 4.14 12.72
CA ALA A 407 22.69 4.41 13.84
C ALA A 407 22.06 4.07 15.21
N ALA A 408 20.77 4.38 15.42
CA ALA A 408 20.02 3.99 16.61
C ALA A 408 19.87 2.47 16.76
N ALA A 409 19.84 1.72 15.65
CA ALA A 409 19.92 0.25 15.65
C ALA A 409 21.34 -0.30 15.86
N GLY A 410 22.35 0.57 16.02
CA GLY A 410 23.75 0.23 16.26
C GLY A 410 24.61 0.08 15.00
N SER A 411 24.10 0.45 13.82
CA SER A 411 24.84 0.34 12.56
C SER A 411 26.00 1.33 12.48
N THR A 412 27.16 0.87 12.03
CA THR A 412 28.39 1.68 11.85
C THR A 412 28.71 1.99 10.39
N ARG A 413 27.76 1.70 9.48
CA ARG A 413 27.85 1.98 8.03
C ARG A 413 28.01 3.48 7.79
N ARG A 414 28.83 3.85 6.80
CA ARG A 414 29.14 5.26 6.49
C ARG A 414 28.25 5.84 5.41
N SER A 415 27.66 4.99 4.58
CA SER A 415 26.61 5.37 3.62
C SER A 415 25.38 4.51 3.89
N ILE A 416 24.22 5.15 3.95
CA ILE A 416 22.91 4.53 4.10
C ILE A 416 22.03 5.01 2.93
N GLY A 417 21.31 4.10 2.31
CA GLY A 417 20.22 4.40 1.37
C GLY A 417 18.92 3.76 1.86
N GLU A 418 17.78 4.27 1.43
CA GLU A 418 16.47 3.70 1.75
C GLU A 418 15.57 3.70 0.52
N ASN A 419 14.88 2.58 0.32
CA ASN A 419 13.65 2.52 -0.47
C ASN A 419 12.49 2.22 0.49
N ILE A 420 11.36 2.89 0.31
CA ILE A 420 10.10 2.54 0.99
C ILE A 420 9.04 2.15 -0.05
N ALA A 421 8.01 1.44 0.40
CA ALA A 421 6.82 1.21 -0.39
C ALA A 421 5.61 0.93 0.52
N CYS A 422 4.41 1.01 -0.03
CA CYS A 422 3.19 0.54 0.63
C CYS A 422 2.19 0.01 -0.40
N GLY A 423 1.29 -0.87 0.03
CA GLY A 423 0.23 -1.48 -0.79
C GLY A 423 0.60 -2.77 -1.52
N GLN A 424 1.88 -3.04 -1.78
CA GLN A 424 2.30 -4.27 -2.47
C GLN A 424 2.11 -5.49 -1.55
N ARG A 425 1.59 -6.58 -2.09
CA ARG A 425 1.12 -7.77 -1.36
C ARG A 425 2.10 -8.94 -1.40
N SER A 426 3.22 -8.79 -2.11
CA SER A 426 4.26 -9.82 -2.25
C SER A 426 5.65 -9.21 -2.41
N ALA A 427 6.68 -10.02 -2.12
CA ALA A 427 8.08 -9.66 -2.34
C ALA A 427 8.38 -9.34 -3.81
N ALA A 428 7.76 -10.06 -4.75
CA ALA A 428 7.89 -9.83 -6.18
C ALA A 428 7.32 -8.46 -6.59
N GLU A 429 6.09 -8.15 -6.18
CA GLU A 429 5.38 -6.90 -6.49
C GLU A 429 6.10 -5.67 -5.93
N VAL A 430 6.72 -5.76 -4.75
CA VAL A 430 7.50 -4.64 -4.18
C VAL A 430 8.85 -4.44 -4.86
N VAL A 431 9.60 -5.51 -5.18
CA VAL A 431 10.88 -5.37 -5.89
C VAL A 431 10.67 -4.93 -7.35
N GLU A 432 9.61 -5.39 -8.01
CA GLU A 432 9.20 -4.87 -9.31
C GLU A 432 8.83 -3.37 -9.24
N GLY A 433 8.04 -2.96 -8.24
CA GLY A 433 7.72 -1.56 -7.98
C GLY A 433 8.97 -0.70 -7.76
N TRP A 434 9.94 -1.18 -6.99
CA TRP A 434 11.23 -0.50 -6.80
C TRP A 434 12.09 -0.45 -8.07
N MET A 435 12.11 -1.52 -8.88
CA MET A 435 12.88 -1.55 -10.14
C MET A 435 12.27 -0.71 -11.26
N ASN A 436 10.97 -0.42 -11.18
CA ASN A 436 10.23 0.48 -12.07
C ASN A 436 10.29 1.96 -11.62
N SER A 437 10.69 2.25 -10.37
CA SER A 437 11.00 3.60 -9.89
C SER A 437 12.48 3.94 -10.10
N PRO A 438 12.84 5.00 -10.84
CA PRO A 438 14.25 5.35 -11.11
C PRO A 438 15.11 5.54 -9.85
N GLY A 439 14.61 6.24 -8.83
CA GLY A 439 15.35 6.48 -7.58
C GLY A 439 15.56 5.21 -6.76
N HIS A 440 14.49 4.40 -6.60
CA HIS A 440 14.57 3.14 -5.88
C HIS A 440 15.49 2.12 -6.58
N ARG A 441 15.44 2.07 -7.92
CA ARG A 441 16.36 1.29 -8.76
C ARG A 441 17.80 1.78 -8.63
N ALA A 442 18.05 3.09 -8.55
CA ALA A 442 19.39 3.64 -8.37
C ALA A 442 20.01 3.17 -7.05
N ASN A 443 19.23 3.12 -5.96
CA ASN A 443 19.68 2.52 -4.69
C ASN A 443 19.97 1.01 -4.83
N ILE A 444 19.05 0.22 -5.42
CA ILE A 444 19.24 -1.23 -5.64
C ILE A 444 20.53 -1.51 -6.42
N LEU A 445 20.78 -0.74 -7.47
CA LEU A 445 21.91 -0.91 -8.38
C LEU A 445 23.15 -0.08 -8.01
N LYS A 446 23.19 0.60 -6.85
CA LYS A 446 24.37 1.36 -6.45
C LYS A 446 25.55 0.42 -6.17
N PRO A 447 26.69 0.55 -6.88
CA PRO A 447 27.81 -0.38 -6.70
C PRO A 447 28.46 -0.32 -5.32
N GLY A 448 28.44 0.87 -4.68
CA GLY A 448 29.02 1.09 -3.36
C GLY A 448 28.25 0.45 -2.20
N PHE A 449 26.96 0.14 -2.37
CA PHE A 449 26.24 -0.61 -1.34
C PHE A 449 26.62 -2.09 -1.38
N THR A 450 26.92 -2.62 -0.20
CA THR A 450 27.38 -4.00 0.02
C THR A 450 26.45 -4.78 0.96
N HIS A 451 25.62 -4.08 1.73
CA HIS A 451 24.74 -4.65 2.74
C HIS A 451 23.29 -4.19 2.59
N ILE A 452 22.34 -4.99 3.07
CA ILE A 452 20.90 -4.76 2.96
C ILE A 452 20.16 -5.19 4.23
N GLY A 453 19.07 -4.51 4.56
CA GLY A 453 18.10 -4.89 5.58
C GLY A 453 16.68 -4.61 5.14
N ILE A 454 15.78 -5.57 5.30
CA ILE A 454 14.37 -5.48 4.89
C ILE A 454 13.47 -5.41 6.12
N GLY A 455 12.43 -4.59 6.04
CA GLY A 455 11.30 -4.53 6.95
C GLY A 455 9.98 -4.67 6.21
N PHE A 456 8.99 -5.28 6.88
CA PHE A 456 7.62 -5.38 6.41
C PHE A 456 6.63 -5.24 7.58
N ALA A 457 5.52 -4.53 7.37
CA ALA A 457 4.37 -4.57 8.28
C ALA A 457 3.03 -4.57 7.51
N GLY A 458 2.10 -5.42 7.92
CA GLY A 458 0.70 -5.35 7.51
C GLY A 458 -0.12 -4.51 8.49
N GLY A 459 -1.12 -3.79 7.99
CA GLY A 459 -1.94 -2.84 8.73
C GLY A 459 -1.91 -1.43 8.13
N GLY A 460 -2.47 -0.46 8.87
CA GLY A 460 -2.59 0.94 8.45
C GLY A 460 -3.51 1.17 7.23
N PRO A 461 -3.69 2.42 6.77
CA PRO A 461 -4.57 2.74 5.65
C PRO A 461 -4.13 2.14 4.31
N ALA A 462 -2.83 1.95 4.09
CA ALA A 462 -2.29 1.36 2.85
C ALA A 462 -2.20 -0.19 2.89
N GLY A 463 -2.64 -0.83 3.97
CA GLY A 463 -2.70 -2.30 4.11
C GLY A 463 -1.35 -3.01 4.32
N THR A 464 -0.30 -2.57 3.63
CA THR A 464 1.08 -3.07 3.80
C THR A 464 2.09 -1.93 3.70
N TYR A 465 3.21 -2.07 4.41
CA TYR A 465 4.33 -1.12 4.43
C TYR A 465 5.65 -1.88 4.35
N TRP A 466 6.56 -1.37 3.54
CA TRP A 466 7.85 -1.98 3.23
C TRP A 466 8.98 -0.98 3.44
N THR A 467 10.13 -1.46 3.87
CA THR A 467 11.36 -0.66 3.98
C THR A 467 12.56 -1.51 3.58
N GLN A 468 13.42 -0.97 2.74
CA GLN A 468 14.65 -1.59 2.26
C GLN A 468 15.80 -0.62 2.50
N LEU A 469 16.57 -0.88 3.57
CA LEU A 469 17.76 -0.11 3.91
C LEU A 469 19.00 -0.75 3.28
N PHE A 470 19.89 0.09 2.76
CA PHE A 470 21.18 -0.29 2.21
C PHE A 470 22.33 0.25 3.07
N GLY A 471 23.50 -0.40 3.02
CA GLY A 471 24.67 0.03 3.75
C GLY A 471 26.01 -0.21 3.04
N ALA A 472 26.98 0.65 3.37
CA ALA A 472 28.42 0.47 3.12
C ALA A 472 29.20 0.59 4.44
#